data_AF-A0A0P7CH74-F1
#
_entry.id   AF-A0A0P7CH74-F1
#
_cell.length_a   1.000
_cell.length_b   1.000
_cell.length_c   1.000
_cell.angle_alpha   90.00
_cell.angle_beta   90.00
_cell.angle_gamma   90.00
#
_symmetry.space_group_name_H-M   'P 1'
#
loop_
_entity.id
_entity.type
_entity.pdbx_description
1 polymer ?
#
loop_
_entity_poly.entity_id
_entity_poly.type
_entity_poly.pdbx_seq_one_letter_code
_entity_poly.pdbx_strand_id
1 'polypeptide(L)'
;MRNPVIDSVWEQIRHLEMGGAAAAQAKLQEVVSIGRAIHAAHGEQVANEIMDYGLIETALYRCRQIQDHELNGIGYDELQIFYRYATSAMSRAQTVIDTHYAELGL
;
A
#
# COMPACT_ATOMS: atom_id res chain seq x y z
N MET A 1 -5.23 10.44 -17.57
CA MET A 1 -5.56 9.54 -16.45
C MET A 1 -4.27 8.84 -16.06
N ARG A 2 -3.86 8.95 -14.79
CA ARG A 2 -2.74 8.19 -14.26
C ARG A 2 -3.17 6.75 -13.95
N ASN A 3 -2.19 5.85 -13.87
CA ASN A 3 -2.44 4.47 -13.50
C ASN A 3 -2.79 4.42 -12.01
N PRO A 4 -3.90 3.78 -11.61
CA PRO A 4 -4.24 3.65 -10.21
C PRO A 4 -3.22 2.76 -9.50
N VAL A 5 -2.84 3.13 -8.28
CA VAL A 5 -1.95 2.29 -7.44
C VAL A 5 -2.61 0.94 -7.15
N ILE A 6 -3.92 0.93 -6.93
CA ILE A 6 -4.73 -0.30 -6.85
C ILE A 6 -5.04 -0.76 -8.28
N ASP A 7 -4.19 -1.64 -8.80
CA ASP A 7 -4.27 -2.23 -10.14
C ASP A 7 -4.33 -3.76 -10.09
N SER A 8 -4.19 -4.41 -11.24
CA SER A 8 -4.15 -5.88 -11.34
C SER A 8 -2.99 -6.53 -10.57
N VAL A 9 -1.90 -5.80 -10.30
CA VAL A 9 -0.79 -6.31 -9.47
C VAL A 9 -1.19 -6.24 -8.00
N TRP A 10 -1.85 -5.16 -7.56
CA TRP A 10 -2.39 -5.04 -6.21
C TRP A 10 -3.33 -6.21 -5.86
N GLU A 11 -4.17 -6.63 -6.80
CA GLU A 11 -5.10 -7.74 -6.60
C GLU A 11 -4.39 -9.08 -6.35
N GLN A 12 -3.13 -9.26 -6.78
CA GLN A 12 -2.39 -10.49 -6.53
C GLN A 12 -2.00 -10.66 -5.05
N ILE A 13 -1.96 -9.55 -4.29
CA ILE A 13 -1.55 -9.53 -2.87
C ILE A 13 -2.47 -10.39 -2.00
N ARG A 14 -3.73 -10.58 -2.38
CA ARG A 14 -4.70 -11.36 -1.59
C ARG A 14 -4.44 -12.87 -1.59
N HIS A 15 -3.52 -13.37 -2.43
CA HIS A 15 -3.24 -14.79 -2.58
C HIS A 15 -2.00 -15.19 -1.78
N LEU A 16 -2.06 -16.31 -1.06
CA LEU A 16 -0.89 -16.89 -0.38
C LEU A 16 0.07 -17.57 -1.37
N GLU A 17 -0.42 -17.94 -2.55
CA GLU A 17 0.32 -18.69 -3.54
C GLU A 17 1.25 -17.80 -4.39
N MET A 18 1.87 -18.40 -5.41
CA MET A 18 2.88 -17.76 -6.26
C MET A 18 2.44 -16.38 -6.76
N GLY A 19 3.30 -15.39 -6.54
CA GLY A 19 3.12 -14.01 -7.00
C GLY A 19 2.69 -13.02 -5.93
N GLY A 20 2.05 -13.49 -4.84
CA GLY A 20 1.55 -12.61 -3.77
C GLY A 20 2.64 -11.77 -3.11
N ALA A 21 3.74 -12.40 -2.68
CA ALA A 21 4.86 -11.71 -2.02
C ALA A 21 5.55 -10.69 -2.95
N ALA A 22 5.74 -11.05 -4.22
CA ALA A 22 6.34 -10.16 -5.22
C ALA A 22 5.45 -8.94 -5.49
N ALA A 23 4.13 -9.15 -5.59
CA ALA A 23 3.16 -8.07 -5.74
C ALA A 23 3.14 -7.16 -4.50
N ALA A 24 3.13 -7.73 -3.29
CA ALA A 24 3.18 -6.98 -2.04
C ALA A 24 4.46 -6.12 -1.95
N GLN A 25 5.61 -6.69 -2.34
CA GLN A 25 6.89 -5.98 -2.37
C GLN A 25 6.91 -4.84 -3.40
N ALA A 26 6.37 -5.07 -4.61
CA ALA A 26 6.31 -4.04 -5.63
C ALA A 26 5.41 -2.87 -5.20
N LYS A 27 4.21 -3.16 -4.67
CA LYS A 27 3.29 -2.13 -4.19
C LYS A 27 3.76 -1.44 -2.93
N LEU A 28 4.49 -2.12 -2.05
CA LEU A 28 5.14 -1.47 -0.92
C LEU A 28 6.16 -0.40 -1.38
N GLN A 29 6.97 -0.71 -2.40
CA GLN A 29 7.94 0.26 -2.94
C GLN A 29 7.24 1.47 -3.58
N GLU A 30 6.16 1.23 -4.32
CA GLU A 30 5.34 2.27 -4.94
C GLU A 30 4.73 3.20 -3.89
N VAL A 31 4.09 2.64 -2.86
CA VAL A 31 3.48 3.41 -1.74
C VAL A 31 4.52 4.23 -0.99
N VAL A 32 5.70 3.66 -0.70
CA VAL A 32 6.81 4.39 -0.07
C VAL A 32 7.30 5.55 -0.95
N SER A 33 7.36 5.33 -2.28
CA SER A 33 7.76 6.37 -3.22
C SER A 33 6.76 7.54 -3.25
N ILE A 34 5.46 7.24 -3.23
CA ILE A 34 4.38 8.23 -3.15
C ILE A 34 4.49 9.03 -1.85
N GLY A 35 4.62 8.35 -0.70
CA GLY A 35 4.77 9.01 0.59
C GLY A 35 5.97 9.96 0.63
N ARG A 36 7.11 9.56 0.07
CA ARG A 36 8.31 10.42 -0.07
C ARG A 36 8.08 11.62 -0.97
N ALA A 37 7.39 11.44 -2.09
CA ALA A 37 7.08 12.55 -3.01
C ALA A 37 6.18 13.59 -2.35
N ILE A 38 5.13 13.15 -1.64
CA ILE A 38 4.24 14.03 -0.88
C ILE A 38 5.03 14.75 0.23
N HIS A 39 5.86 14.02 0.97
CA HIS A 39 6.70 14.60 2.02
C HIS A 39 7.61 15.71 1.48
N ALA A 40 8.29 15.46 0.35
CA ALA A 40 9.18 16.43 -0.26
C ALA A 40 8.46 17.70 -0.74
N ALA A 41 7.20 17.59 -1.17
CA ALA A 41 6.42 18.70 -1.71
C ALA A 41 5.63 19.48 -0.64
N HIS A 42 5.06 18.79 0.35
CA HIS A 42 4.09 19.38 1.30
C HIS A 42 4.46 19.17 2.78
N GLY A 43 5.57 18.49 3.06
CA GLY A 43 6.08 18.26 4.41
C GLY A 43 5.51 17.00 5.08
N GLU A 44 6.09 16.70 6.25
CA GLU A 44 5.85 15.46 6.99
C GLU A 44 4.42 15.26 7.42
N GLN A 45 3.78 16.29 7.98
CA GLN A 45 2.42 16.17 8.51
C GLN A 45 1.43 15.76 7.41
N VAL A 46 1.50 16.41 6.25
CA VAL A 46 0.63 16.12 5.10
C VAL A 46 0.87 14.70 4.59
N ALA A 47 2.13 14.29 4.45
CA ALA A 47 2.47 12.93 4.04
C ALA A 47 1.93 11.89 5.02
N ASN A 48 2.07 12.13 6.33
CA ASN A 48 1.56 11.22 7.35
C ASN A 48 0.03 11.12 7.34
N GLU A 49 -0.69 12.24 7.21
CA GLU A 49 -2.15 12.22 7.15
C GLU A 49 -2.67 11.48 5.91
N ILE A 50 -2.05 11.70 4.74
CA ILE A 50 -2.45 11.03 3.49
C ILE A 50 -2.09 9.55 3.50
N MET A 51 -0.88 9.20 3.96
CA MET A 51 -0.35 7.83 3.97
C MET A 51 -0.74 7.05 5.23
N ASP A 52 -1.73 7.54 5.97
CA ASP A 52 -2.30 6.91 7.17
C ASP A 52 -1.19 6.55 8.18
N TYR A 53 -0.28 7.49 8.42
CA TYR A 53 0.87 7.37 9.33
C TYR A 53 1.74 6.12 9.09
N GLY A 54 1.89 5.71 7.82
CA GLY A 54 2.68 4.54 7.43
C GLY A 54 1.96 3.20 7.64
N LEU A 55 0.68 3.21 8.01
CA LEU A 55 -0.09 1.97 8.20
C LEU A 55 -0.37 1.25 6.89
N ILE A 56 -0.45 1.97 5.75
CA ILE A 56 -0.56 1.35 4.42
C ILE A 56 0.68 0.50 4.13
N GLU A 57 1.87 1.08 4.33
CA GLU A 57 3.17 0.42 4.14
C GLU A 57 3.32 -0.77 5.09
N THR A 58 2.95 -0.58 6.36
CA THR A 58 2.99 -1.64 7.37
C THR A 58 2.09 -2.81 6.99
N ALA A 59 0.86 -2.55 6.52
CA ALA A 59 -0.06 -3.61 6.10
C ALA A 59 0.49 -4.38 4.89
N LEU A 60 1.02 -3.70 3.87
CA LEU A 60 1.66 -4.34 2.72
C LEU A 60 2.89 -5.17 3.11
N TYR A 61 3.70 -4.65 4.04
CA TYR A 61 4.83 -5.38 4.58
C TYR A 61 4.37 -6.65 5.30
N ARG A 62 3.32 -6.59 6.13
CA ARG A 62 2.76 -7.79 6.79
C ARG A 62 2.23 -8.81 5.79
N CYS A 63 1.55 -8.38 4.71
CA CYS A 63 1.14 -9.30 3.64
C CYS A 63 2.35 -10.09 3.09
N ARG A 64 3.43 -9.38 2.76
CA ARG A 64 4.68 -9.99 2.27
C ARG A 64 5.25 -11.00 3.28
N GLN A 65 5.36 -10.61 4.55
CA GLN A 65 5.92 -11.49 5.59
C GLN A 65 5.09 -12.76 5.80
N ILE A 66 3.76 -12.67 5.70
CA ILE A 66 2.87 -13.85 5.77
C ILE A 66 3.12 -14.77 4.57
N GLN A 67 3.24 -14.20 3.37
CA GLN A 67 3.47 -14.94 2.14
C GLN A 67 4.88 -15.56 2.06
N ASP A 68 5.88 -14.91 2.66
CA ASP A 68 7.26 -15.42 2.78
C ASP A 68 7.43 -16.39 3.97
N HIS A 69 6.34 -16.73 4.67
CA HIS A 69 6.34 -17.60 5.86
C HIS A 69 7.28 -17.12 6.99
N GLU A 70 7.50 -15.80 7.10
CA GLU A 70 8.31 -15.20 8.16
C GLU A 70 7.59 -15.15 9.52
N LEU A 71 6.26 -15.33 9.54
CA LEU A 71 5.42 -15.23 10.73
C LEU A 71 4.80 -16.58 11.11
N ASN A 72 5.12 -17.08 12.31
CA ASN A 72 4.56 -18.33 12.83
C ASN A 72 3.12 -18.15 13.33
N GLY A 73 2.25 -19.10 12.99
CA GLY A 73 0.87 -19.14 13.47
C GLY A 73 -0.05 -18.10 12.82
N ILE A 74 0.39 -17.50 11.72
CA ILE A 74 -0.32 -16.48 10.94
C ILE A 74 -0.49 -17.01 9.51
N GLY A 75 -1.66 -16.80 8.90
CA GLY A 75 -1.98 -17.38 7.59
C GLY A 75 -2.97 -16.54 6.79
N TYR A 76 -3.88 -17.24 6.12
CA TYR A 76 -4.77 -16.63 5.12
C TYR A 76 -5.66 -15.53 5.71
N ASP A 77 -6.20 -15.74 6.91
CA ASP A 77 -7.15 -14.81 7.52
C ASP A 77 -6.46 -13.48 7.86
N GLU A 78 -5.26 -13.51 8.43
CA GLU A 78 -4.48 -12.30 8.69
C GLU A 78 -4.03 -11.64 7.38
N LEU A 79 -3.66 -12.42 6.37
CA LEU A 79 -3.38 -11.86 5.04
C LEU A 79 -4.59 -11.07 4.53
N GLN A 80 -5.80 -11.61 4.62
CA GLN A 80 -7.00 -10.91 4.19
C GLN A 80 -7.26 -9.64 5.01
N ILE A 81 -6.99 -9.65 6.32
CA ILE A 81 -7.13 -8.47 7.18
C ILE A 81 -6.19 -7.36 6.72
N PHE A 82 -4.89 -7.65 6.58
CA PHE A 82 -3.91 -6.65 6.15
C PHE A 82 -4.16 -6.17 4.72
N TYR A 83 -4.45 -7.08 3.79
CA TYR A 83 -4.76 -6.74 2.40
C TYR A 83 -5.98 -5.82 2.30
N ARG A 84 -7.08 -6.14 3.00
CA ARG A 84 -8.31 -5.31 2.95
C ARG A 84 -8.10 -3.94 3.60
N TYR A 85 -7.33 -3.89 4.69
CA TYR A 85 -6.93 -2.61 5.29
C TYR A 85 -6.13 -1.77 4.30
N ALA A 86 -5.04 -2.31 3.75
CA ALA A 86 -4.18 -1.62 2.80
C ALA A 86 -4.98 -1.10 1.60
N THR A 87 -5.87 -1.94 1.05
CA THR A 87 -6.72 -1.58 -0.10
C THR A 87 -7.65 -0.42 0.23
N SER A 88 -8.32 -0.47 1.39
CA SER A 88 -9.25 0.58 1.80
C SER A 88 -8.53 1.89 2.11
N ALA A 89 -7.37 1.82 2.78
CA ALA A 89 -6.57 2.98 3.13
C ALA A 89 -5.94 3.62 1.88
N MET A 90 -5.37 2.82 0.98
CA MET A 90 -4.80 3.33 -0.27
C MET A 90 -5.85 3.93 -1.20
N SER A 91 -7.07 3.38 -1.24
CA SER A 91 -8.17 3.97 -2.02
C SER A 91 -8.56 5.36 -1.50
N ARG A 92 -8.58 5.54 -0.17
CA ARG A 92 -8.79 6.87 0.44
C ARG A 92 -7.63 7.81 0.14
N ALA A 93 -6.40 7.35 0.30
CA ALA A 93 -5.20 8.13 0.00
C ALA A 93 -5.19 8.60 -1.46
N GLN A 94 -5.46 7.71 -2.41
CA GLN A 94 -5.56 8.04 -3.84
C GLN A 94 -6.65 9.08 -4.10
N THR A 95 -7.82 8.94 -3.48
CA THR A 95 -8.91 9.92 -3.62
C THR A 95 -8.46 11.31 -3.15
N VAL A 96 -7.76 11.38 -2.02
CA VAL A 96 -7.22 12.63 -1.48
C VAL A 96 -6.16 13.23 -2.41
N ILE A 97 -5.22 12.41 -2.89
CA ILE A 97 -4.17 12.82 -3.83
C ILE A 97 -4.80 13.37 -5.12
N ASP A 98 -5.72 12.63 -5.72
CA ASP A 98 -6.36 13.00 -6.99
C ASP A 98 -7.23 14.27 -6.86
N THR A 99 -7.80 14.52 -5.68
CA THR A 99 -8.71 15.66 -5.45
C THR A 99 -7.96 16.92 -5.03
N HIS A 100 -6.93 16.78 -4.19
CA HIS A 100 -6.31 17.89 -3.47
C HIS A 100 -4.84 18.12 -3.84
N TYR A 101 -4.18 17.15 -4.46
CA TYR A 101 -2.75 17.16 -4.76
C TYR A 101 -2.46 16.69 -6.20
N ALA A 102 -3.41 16.90 -7.12
CA ALA A 102 -3.34 16.44 -8.50
C ALA A 102 -2.12 16.99 -9.26
N GLU A 103 -1.60 18.15 -8.83
CA GLU A 103 -0.39 18.78 -9.37
C GLU A 103 0.88 17.96 -9.17
N LEU A 104 0.93 17.11 -8.14
CA LEU A 104 2.06 16.21 -7.92
C LEU A 104 2.17 15.19 -9.04
N GLY A 105 1.02 14.83 -9.62
CA GLY A 105 0.97 13.75 -10.55
C GLY A 105 1.55 12.49 -9.91
N LEU A 106 0.85 11.92 -8.95
CA LEU A 106 1.19 10.63 -8.38
C LEU A 106 0.15 9.59 -8.78
#